data_AF-A0AAN1QNK9-F1
#
_entry.id   AF-A0AAN1QNK9-F1
#
_cell.length_a   1.000
_cell.length_b   1.000
_cell.length_c   1.000
_cell.angle_alpha   90.00
_cell.angle_beta   90.00
_cell.angle_gamma   90.00
#
_symmetry.space_group_name_H-M   'P 1'
#
loop_
_entity.id
_entity.type
_entity.pdbx_description
1 polymer ?
#
loop_
_entity_poly.entity_id
_entity_poly.type
_entity_poly.pdbx_seq_one_letter_code
_entity_poly.pdbx_strand_id
1 'polypeptide(L)'
;MQAGRWSRGAAIAIGLSLGWATPAVSLTPSQQQQLKSLGIPVIVPGKVPAGFQVKKISVDPCPPNALREGQGVCRFGPDYEILYHNSKGNCFTMVAVGGGVGGVDQAYGYEVDVPLFRDRVMLWFGDLNTNSRYRVPTAQQRQQPQASLRSDWVGKGPFYGVSYVQKDPQCRRGITPSQAEQILRSLQFLR
;
A
#
# COMPACT_ATOMS: atom_id res chain seq x y z
N MET A 1 67.27 20.31 10.37
CA MET A 1 67.00 19.23 9.38
C MET A 1 65.52 18.93 9.36
N GLN A 2 64.96 19.05 8.16
CA GLN A 2 63.62 18.80 7.58
C GLN A 2 62.42 18.34 8.44
N ALA A 3 61.31 19.06 8.22
CA ALA A 3 59.95 18.76 8.67
C ALA A 3 59.29 17.65 7.83
N GLY A 4 58.74 16.64 8.49
CA GLY A 4 57.95 15.56 7.88
C GLY A 4 56.49 15.94 7.72
N ARG A 5 56.06 16.14 6.47
CA ARG A 5 54.69 16.44 6.04
C ARG A 5 53.88 15.14 6.03
N TRP A 6 52.83 15.03 6.85
CA TRP A 6 51.90 13.90 6.81
C TRP A 6 50.66 14.27 5.99
N SER A 7 50.59 13.77 4.77
CA SER A 7 49.44 13.89 3.87
C SER A 7 48.34 12.93 4.34
N ARG A 8 47.25 13.47 4.90
CA ARG A 8 46.03 12.68 5.13
C ARG A 8 45.29 12.52 3.79
N GLY A 9 45.39 11.34 3.20
CA GLY A 9 44.51 10.93 2.11
C GLY A 9 43.08 10.78 2.62
N ALA A 10 42.18 11.64 2.14
CA ALA A 10 40.75 11.48 2.37
C ALA A 10 40.23 10.36 1.46
N ALA A 11 39.96 9.19 2.04
CA ALA A 11 39.19 8.15 1.38
C ALA A 11 37.72 8.62 1.30
N ILE A 12 37.27 9.01 0.11
CA ILE A 12 35.86 9.25 -0.17
C ILE A 12 35.18 7.89 -0.22
N ALA A 13 34.52 7.53 0.88
CA ALA A 13 33.60 6.40 0.90
C ALA A 13 32.39 6.76 0.03
N ILE A 14 32.36 6.27 -1.21
CA ILE A 14 31.17 6.26 -2.05
C ILE A 14 30.22 5.25 -1.41
N GLY A 15 29.38 5.73 -0.50
CA GLY A 15 28.27 4.96 0.04
C GLY A 15 27.32 4.60 -1.09
N LEU A 16 27.31 3.32 -1.48
CA LEU A 16 26.21 2.72 -2.24
C LEU A 16 24.97 2.72 -1.34
N SER A 17 24.26 3.84 -1.31
CA SER A 17 22.91 3.90 -0.79
C SER A 17 22.03 3.04 -1.70
N LEU A 18 21.73 1.82 -1.25
CA LEU A 18 20.59 1.05 -1.75
C LEU A 18 19.38 1.98 -1.69
N GLY A 19 18.91 2.43 -2.86
CA GLY A 19 17.95 3.51 -2.99
C GLY A 19 16.59 3.13 -2.40
N TRP A 20 16.23 3.77 -1.29
CA TRP A 20 14.88 3.75 -0.75
C TRP A 20 14.40 5.17 -0.49
N ALA A 21 13.09 5.36 -0.70
CA ALA A 21 12.27 6.56 -0.52
C ALA A 21 12.44 7.65 -1.59
N THR A 22 11.72 7.49 -2.70
CA THR A 22 11.16 8.66 -3.39
C THR A 22 10.01 9.22 -2.54
N PRO A 23 9.78 10.56 -2.52
CA PRO A 23 8.59 11.13 -1.90
C PRO A 23 7.31 10.50 -2.47
N ALA A 24 6.21 10.61 -1.73
CA ALA A 24 4.89 10.09 -2.07
C ALA A 24 4.62 10.19 -3.59
N VAL A 25 4.08 9.12 -4.20
CA VAL A 25 3.73 9.16 -5.63
C VAL A 25 2.79 10.33 -5.83
N SER A 26 3.22 11.28 -6.64
CA SER A 26 2.45 12.48 -6.94
C SER A 26 1.29 12.09 -7.85
N LEU A 27 0.08 12.10 -7.28
CA LEU A 27 -1.13 12.06 -8.08
C LEU A 27 -1.23 13.35 -8.89
N THR A 28 -1.54 13.23 -10.18
CA THR A 28 -1.84 14.40 -11.02
C THR A 28 -3.06 15.15 -10.49
N PRO A 29 -3.22 16.46 -10.76
CA PRO A 29 -4.38 17.23 -10.28
C PRO A 29 -5.73 16.61 -10.69
N SER A 30 -5.82 16.07 -11.92
CA SER A 30 -7.03 15.39 -12.40
C SER A 30 -7.33 14.10 -11.63
N GLN A 31 -6.30 13.30 -11.32
CA GLN A 31 -6.43 12.11 -10.48
C GLN A 31 -6.89 12.44 -9.05
N GLN A 32 -6.34 13.52 -8.48
CA GLN A 32 -6.77 14.00 -7.16
C GLN A 32 -8.23 14.46 -7.19
N GLN A 33 -8.62 15.22 -8.21
CA GLN A 33 -10.00 15.68 -8.37
C GLN A 33 -10.97 14.51 -8.55
N GLN A 34 -10.60 13.51 -9.34
CA GLN A 34 -11.40 12.30 -9.53
C GLN A 34 -11.66 11.57 -8.20
N LEU A 35 -10.62 11.37 -7.37
CA LEU A 35 -10.78 10.75 -6.05
C LEU A 35 -11.60 11.64 -5.10
N LYS A 36 -11.33 12.94 -5.06
CA LYS A 36 -12.07 13.89 -4.20
C LYS A 36 -13.55 13.99 -4.57
N SER A 37 -13.91 13.75 -5.83
CA SER A 37 -15.30 13.78 -6.29
C SER A 37 -16.22 12.75 -5.62
N LEU A 38 -15.65 11.70 -5.02
CA LEU A 38 -16.41 10.69 -4.29
C LEU A 38 -17.07 11.27 -3.02
N GLY A 39 -16.52 12.35 -2.46
CA GLY A 39 -17.04 12.97 -1.25
C GLY A 39 -16.77 12.16 0.03
N ILE A 40 -15.76 11.28 -0.01
CA ILE A 40 -15.23 10.54 1.15
C ILE A 40 -13.79 10.97 1.47
N PRO A 41 -13.29 10.76 2.70
CA PRO A 41 -11.87 10.91 2.97
C PRO A 41 -11.06 9.92 2.12
N VAL A 42 -10.11 10.44 1.35
CA VAL A 42 -9.26 9.62 0.48
C VAL A 42 -7.92 9.40 1.18
N ILE A 43 -7.45 8.16 1.17
CA ILE A 43 -6.15 7.77 1.74
C ILE A 43 -5.23 7.27 0.65
N VAL A 44 -3.98 7.71 0.74
CA VAL A 44 -2.90 7.33 -0.16
C VAL A 44 -1.65 6.95 0.65
N PRO A 45 -0.72 6.16 0.09
CA PRO A 45 0.55 5.90 0.73
C PRO A 45 1.40 7.17 0.77
N GLY A 46 1.94 7.51 1.94
CA GLY A 46 2.97 8.53 2.07
C GLY A 46 4.33 8.07 1.54
N LYS A 47 4.55 6.76 1.45
CA LYS A 47 5.71 6.12 0.84
C LYS A 47 5.27 4.97 -0.05
N VAL A 48 5.94 4.83 -1.19
CA VAL A 48 5.81 3.65 -2.05
C VAL A 48 7.20 3.03 -2.27
N PRO A 49 7.27 1.74 -2.64
CA PRO A 49 8.54 1.14 -3.03
C PRO A 49 9.14 1.84 -4.26
N ALA A 50 10.47 1.86 -4.35
CA ALA A 50 11.18 2.54 -5.42
C ALA A 50 10.73 2.04 -6.81
N GLY A 51 10.55 3.00 -7.73
CA GLY A 51 10.16 2.73 -9.11
C GLY A 51 8.67 2.46 -9.34
N PHE A 52 7.84 2.46 -8.29
CA PHE A 52 6.39 2.40 -8.45
C PHE A 52 5.79 3.76 -8.78
N GLN A 53 4.80 3.75 -9.67
CA GLN A 53 4.02 4.92 -10.08
C GLN A 53 2.54 4.54 -10.18
N VAL A 54 1.66 5.54 -10.05
CA VAL A 54 0.21 5.34 -10.25
C VAL A 54 0.00 5.02 -11.73
N LYS A 55 -0.54 3.83 -11.98
CA LYS A 55 -0.92 3.37 -13.31
C LYS A 55 -2.34 3.79 -13.67
N LYS A 56 -3.25 3.58 -12.72
CA LYS A 56 -4.69 3.70 -12.96
C LYS A 56 -5.38 4.07 -11.65
N ILE A 57 -6.44 4.87 -11.77
CA ILE A 57 -7.40 5.12 -10.72
C ILE A 57 -8.76 4.68 -11.23
N SER A 58 -9.42 3.84 -10.45
CA SER A 58 -10.81 3.44 -10.67
C SER A 58 -11.63 3.99 -9.51
N VAL A 59 -12.76 4.61 -9.80
CA VAL A 59 -13.69 5.12 -8.81
C VAL A 59 -15.08 4.60 -9.13
N ASP A 60 -15.85 4.25 -8.11
CA ASP A 60 -17.24 3.87 -8.23
C ASP A 60 -18.07 4.73 -7.26
N PRO A 61 -18.74 5.79 -7.74
CA PRO A 61 -19.48 6.68 -6.87
C PRO A 61 -20.75 6.02 -6.33
N CYS A 62 -21.26 6.54 -5.22
CA CYS A 62 -22.60 6.18 -4.78
C CYS A 62 -23.64 6.46 -5.89
N PRO A 63 -24.68 5.60 -6.01
CA PRO A 63 -25.81 5.89 -6.88
C PRO A 63 -26.40 7.29 -6.57
N PRO A 64 -26.88 8.05 -7.56
CA PRO A 64 -27.30 9.45 -7.35
C PRO A 64 -28.33 9.67 -6.25
N ASN A 65 -29.20 8.69 -6.01
CA ASN A 65 -30.28 8.75 -5.00
C ASN A 65 -30.00 7.90 -3.76
N ALA A 66 -28.77 7.37 -3.61
CA ALA A 66 -28.43 6.59 -2.44
C ALA A 66 -28.33 7.49 -1.20
N LEU A 67 -28.94 7.05 -0.11
CA LEU A 67 -28.71 7.67 1.19
C LEU A 67 -27.23 7.52 1.54
N ARG A 68 -26.60 8.67 1.85
CA ARG A 68 -25.23 8.74 2.34
C ARG A 68 -25.26 8.89 3.85
N GLU A 69 -24.45 8.09 4.51
CA GLU A 69 -24.29 8.05 5.96
C GLU A 69 -22.84 8.36 6.34
N GLY A 70 -22.63 8.74 7.60
CA GLY A 70 -21.29 8.96 8.15
C GLY A 70 -20.43 9.89 7.29
N GLN A 71 -19.27 9.39 6.87
CA GLN A 71 -18.25 10.15 6.12
C GLN A 71 -18.51 10.21 4.60
N GLY A 72 -19.78 10.14 4.16
CA GLY A 72 -20.15 10.21 2.75
C GLY A 72 -20.30 8.85 2.05
N VAL A 73 -20.31 7.76 2.83
CA VAL A 73 -20.51 6.38 2.34
C VAL A 73 -21.99 6.07 2.16
N CYS A 74 -22.33 5.21 1.22
CA CYS A 74 -23.62 4.56 1.04
C CYS A 74 -23.46 3.04 1.17
N ARG A 75 -24.58 2.31 1.21
CA ARG A 75 -24.60 0.85 1.43
C ARG A 75 -23.62 0.04 0.56
N PHE A 76 -23.36 0.50 -0.67
CA PHE A 76 -22.51 -0.18 -1.66
C PHE A 76 -21.44 0.74 -2.25
N GLY A 77 -20.99 1.78 -1.52
CA GLY A 77 -20.00 2.71 -2.07
C GLY A 77 -19.79 3.97 -1.20
N PRO A 78 -19.12 5.00 -1.72
CA PRO A 78 -18.34 4.97 -2.94
C PRO A 78 -17.04 4.17 -2.72
N ASP A 79 -16.54 3.58 -3.79
CA ASP A 79 -15.32 2.77 -3.77
C ASP A 79 -14.24 3.44 -4.62
N TYR A 80 -12.97 3.18 -4.28
CA TYR A 80 -11.87 3.49 -5.19
C TYR A 80 -10.77 2.44 -5.14
N GLU A 81 -10.05 2.32 -6.26
CA GLU A 81 -8.82 1.55 -6.38
C GLU A 81 -7.75 2.41 -7.05
N ILE A 82 -6.58 2.52 -6.41
CA ILE A 82 -5.38 3.13 -6.99
C ILE A 82 -4.38 2.02 -7.27
N LEU A 83 -4.15 1.74 -8.55
CA LEU A 83 -3.18 0.75 -9.00
C LEU A 83 -1.80 1.38 -9.14
N TYR A 84 -0.83 0.83 -8.42
CA TYR A 84 0.58 1.17 -8.52
C TYR A 84 1.31 0.06 -9.29
N HIS A 85 2.15 0.45 -10.24
CA HIS A 85 2.97 -0.47 -11.02
C HIS A 85 4.41 0.03 -11.14
N ASN A 86 5.35 -0.89 -11.37
CA ASN A 86 6.71 -0.55 -11.76
C ASN A 86 7.10 -1.16 -13.11
N SER A 87 8.26 -0.78 -13.64
CA SER A 87 8.79 -1.27 -14.93
C SER A 87 9.08 -2.78 -14.96
N LYS A 88 9.15 -3.44 -13.80
CA LYS A 88 9.34 -4.89 -13.67
C LYS A 88 8.01 -5.66 -13.70
N GLY A 89 6.87 -4.96 -13.81
CA GLY A 89 5.54 -5.56 -13.76
C GLY A 89 5.12 -5.99 -12.36
N ASN A 90 5.73 -5.44 -11.30
CA ASN A 90 5.24 -5.62 -9.94
C ASN A 90 4.10 -4.63 -9.69
N CYS A 91 3.06 -5.08 -8.99
CA CYS A 91 1.89 -4.26 -8.70
C CYS A 91 1.42 -4.36 -7.25
N PHE A 92 0.70 -3.32 -6.81
CA PHE A 92 -0.17 -3.37 -5.66
C PHE A 92 -1.29 -2.33 -5.83
N THR A 93 -2.35 -2.47 -5.05
CA THR A 93 -3.45 -1.53 -5.00
C THR A 93 -3.64 -0.99 -3.60
N MET A 94 -4.01 0.29 -3.55
CA MET A 94 -4.72 0.86 -2.41
C MET A 94 -6.21 0.87 -2.75
N VAL A 95 -7.03 0.36 -1.84
CA VAL A 95 -8.47 0.28 -2.03
C VAL A 95 -9.20 0.97 -0.89
N ALA A 96 -10.35 1.55 -1.21
CA ALA A 96 -11.37 1.88 -0.23
C ALA A 96 -12.71 1.36 -0.70
N VAL A 97 -13.51 0.85 0.25
CA VAL A 97 -14.88 0.39 -0.01
C VAL A 97 -15.87 1.00 0.98
N GLY A 98 -17.07 1.30 0.51
CA GLY A 98 -18.16 1.82 1.35
C GLY A 98 -18.76 0.78 2.31
N GLY A 99 -18.69 -0.51 1.94
CA GLY A 99 -19.28 -1.61 2.70
C GLY A 99 -18.92 -2.99 2.14
N GLY A 100 -19.59 -4.04 2.62
CA GLY A 100 -19.35 -5.41 2.16
C GLY A 100 -17.97 -5.97 2.56
N VAL A 101 -17.42 -5.50 3.68
CA VAL A 101 -16.11 -5.94 4.17
C VAL A 101 -16.17 -7.39 4.63
N GLY A 102 -15.42 -8.24 3.94
CA GLY A 102 -15.13 -9.62 4.32
C GLY A 102 -13.64 -9.90 4.21
N GLY A 103 -13.23 -11.06 4.66
CA GLY A 103 -11.85 -11.51 4.58
C GLY A 103 -11.77 -13.02 4.74
N VAL A 104 -10.78 -13.62 4.09
CA VAL A 104 -10.41 -15.03 4.27
C VAL A 104 -8.94 -15.10 4.67
N ASP A 105 -8.66 -15.83 5.74
CA ASP A 105 -7.30 -16.02 6.23
C ASP A 105 -6.42 -16.66 5.15
N GLN A 106 -5.15 -16.29 5.17
CA GLN A 106 -4.15 -16.85 4.27
C GLN A 106 -3.14 -17.66 5.07
N ALA A 107 -2.30 -18.43 4.37
CA ALA A 107 -1.34 -19.34 4.96
C ALA A 107 -0.41 -18.64 5.97
N TYR A 108 -0.11 -17.36 5.74
CA TYR A 108 0.66 -16.51 6.62
C TYR A 108 -0.08 -15.23 7.00
N GLY A 109 0.12 -14.80 8.24
CA GLY A 109 -0.46 -13.57 8.78
C GLY A 109 0.40 -12.97 9.88
N TYR A 110 0.45 -11.64 9.94
CA TYR A 110 1.04 -10.91 11.07
C TYR A 110 0.45 -9.50 11.21
N GLU A 111 0.44 -8.97 12.43
CA GLU A 111 -0.07 -7.62 12.72
C GLU A 111 0.88 -6.53 12.19
N VAL A 112 0.28 -5.48 11.65
CA VAL A 112 0.96 -4.27 11.18
C VAL A 112 0.26 -3.05 11.80
N ASP A 113 1.03 -2.16 12.42
CA ASP A 113 0.48 -0.89 12.90
C ASP A 113 0.12 0.01 11.72
N VAL A 114 -1.03 0.67 11.84
CA VAL A 114 -1.51 1.69 10.90
C VAL A 114 -1.68 3.01 11.66
N PRO A 115 -0.60 3.81 11.80
CA PRO A 115 -0.58 4.98 12.69
C PRO A 115 -1.67 6.01 12.40
N LEU A 116 -2.05 6.17 11.12
CA LEU A 116 -3.12 7.09 10.70
C LEU A 116 -4.44 6.82 11.44
N PHE A 117 -4.73 5.55 11.74
CA PHE A 117 -5.94 5.12 12.43
C PHE A 117 -5.73 4.79 13.90
N ARG A 118 -4.47 4.82 14.38
CA ARG A 118 -4.08 4.33 15.72
C ARG A 118 -4.54 2.90 15.97
N ASP A 119 -4.41 2.06 14.94
CA ASP A 119 -4.93 0.70 14.92
C ASP A 119 -3.87 -0.29 14.43
N ARG A 120 -4.16 -1.59 14.55
CA ARG A 120 -3.39 -2.68 13.98
C ARG A 120 -4.28 -3.53 13.10
N VAL A 121 -3.78 -3.87 11.92
CA VAL A 121 -4.46 -4.81 11.01
C VAL A 121 -3.58 -6.01 10.74
N MET A 122 -4.20 -7.14 10.45
CA MET A 122 -3.47 -8.29 9.94
C MET A 122 -3.08 -8.04 8.49
N LEU A 123 -1.83 -8.35 8.16
CA LEU A 123 -1.36 -8.49 6.79
C LEU A 123 -1.26 -9.97 6.46
N TRP A 124 -2.05 -10.38 5.49
CA TRP A 124 -2.20 -11.76 5.02
C TRP A 124 -1.42 -11.96 3.73
N PHE A 125 -0.78 -13.12 3.58
CA PHE A 125 -0.21 -13.55 2.30
C PHE A 125 -0.08 -15.06 2.15
N GLY A 126 0.14 -15.50 0.91
CA GLY A 126 0.25 -16.89 0.52
C GLY A 126 -1.08 -17.50 0.11
N ASP A 127 -1.12 -18.83 0.04
CA ASP A 127 -2.31 -19.58 -0.34
C ASP A 127 -3.46 -19.37 0.65
N LEU A 128 -4.69 -19.58 0.19
CA LEU A 128 -5.86 -19.54 1.06
C LEU A 128 -5.73 -20.58 2.17
N ASN A 129 -5.98 -20.16 3.41
CA ASN A 129 -5.97 -21.08 4.54
C ASN A 129 -7.38 -21.64 4.75
N THR A 130 -7.56 -22.91 4.41
CA THR A 130 -8.80 -23.66 4.71
C THR A 130 -8.73 -24.37 6.06
N ASN A 131 -7.61 -24.28 6.78
CA ASN A 131 -7.38 -24.85 8.10
C ASN A 131 -7.48 -23.79 9.21
N SER A 132 -7.61 -24.24 10.46
CA SER A 132 -8.01 -23.41 11.60
C SER A 132 -6.95 -22.44 12.17
N ARG A 133 -5.68 -22.45 11.71
CA ARG A 133 -4.66 -21.48 12.18
C ARG A 133 -3.69 -21.06 11.08
N TYR A 134 -3.47 -19.76 10.94
CA TYR A 134 -2.43 -19.19 10.08
C TYR A 134 -1.04 -19.30 10.74
N ARG A 135 0.02 -19.13 9.95
CA ARG A 135 1.41 -19.15 10.45
C ARG A 135 1.98 -17.73 10.51
N VAL A 136 2.75 -17.44 11.56
CA VAL A 136 3.56 -16.22 11.59
C VAL A 136 4.75 -16.40 10.64
N PRO A 137 4.99 -15.49 9.69
CA PRO A 137 6.06 -15.63 8.72
C PRO A 137 7.44 -15.31 9.29
N THR A 138 8.45 -15.97 8.75
CA THR A 138 9.86 -15.64 8.95
C THR A 138 10.23 -14.33 8.24
N ALA A 139 11.34 -13.73 8.66
CA ALA A 139 11.89 -12.54 8.01
C ALA A 139 12.15 -12.77 6.51
N GLN A 140 12.65 -13.95 6.13
CA GLN A 140 12.91 -14.29 4.73
C GLN A 140 11.63 -14.38 3.90
N GLN A 141 10.57 -15.01 4.44
CA GLN A 141 9.27 -15.11 3.76
C GLN A 141 8.67 -13.72 3.48
N ARG A 142 8.86 -12.76 4.40
CA ARG A 142 8.40 -11.39 4.22
C ARG A 142 9.14 -10.59 3.13
N GLN A 143 10.27 -11.10 2.62
CA GLN A 143 11.03 -10.44 1.54
C GLN A 143 10.69 -10.99 0.16
N GLN A 144 9.82 -12.00 0.06
CA GLN A 144 9.43 -12.60 -1.21
C GLN A 144 8.17 -11.94 -1.77
N PRO A 145 8.15 -11.54 -3.06
CA PRO A 145 6.95 -11.04 -3.73
C PRO A 145 5.80 -12.05 -3.64
N GLN A 146 4.59 -11.58 -3.41
CA GLN A 146 3.42 -12.44 -3.23
C GLN A 146 2.38 -12.18 -4.32
N ALA A 147 1.86 -13.24 -4.92
CA ALA A 147 0.72 -13.17 -5.85
C ALA A 147 -0.64 -13.16 -5.13
N SER A 148 -0.62 -13.34 -3.80
CA SER A 148 -1.78 -13.30 -2.93
C SER A 148 -1.33 -12.60 -1.66
N LEU A 149 -1.73 -11.33 -1.52
CA LEU A 149 -1.41 -10.47 -0.39
C LEU A 149 -2.52 -9.48 -0.20
N ARG A 150 -3.00 -9.33 1.04
CA ARG A 150 -4.00 -8.33 1.43
C ARG A 150 -3.83 -7.93 2.88
N SER A 151 -4.15 -6.69 3.22
CA SER A 151 -4.44 -6.34 4.61
C SER A 151 -5.88 -6.67 4.96
N ASP A 152 -6.19 -6.78 6.25
CA ASP A 152 -7.53 -6.53 6.71
C ASP A 152 -7.90 -5.06 6.54
N TRP A 153 -9.20 -4.82 6.60
CA TRP A 153 -9.80 -3.52 6.47
C TRP A 153 -9.53 -2.66 7.70
N VAL A 154 -9.21 -1.39 7.48
CA VAL A 154 -9.08 -0.38 8.54
C VAL A 154 -10.04 0.78 8.31
N GLY A 155 -10.41 1.49 9.37
CA GLY A 155 -11.32 2.63 9.32
C GLY A 155 -12.73 2.27 9.77
N LYS A 156 -13.61 3.27 9.78
CA LYS A 156 -15.01 3.16 10.26
C LYS A 156 -16.01 3.56 9.18
N GLY A 157 -15.71 3.22 7.92
CA GLY A 157 -16.52 3.62 6.76
C GLY A 157 -16.11 5.00 6.23
N PRO A 158 -15.45 5.08 5.05
CA PRO A 158 -15.06 3.96 4.19
C PRO A 158 -13.99 3.06 4.85
N PHE A 159 -13.86 1.85 4.35
CA PHE A 159 -12.90 0.85 4.81
C PHE A 159 -11.73 0.77 3.84
N TYR A 160 -10.51 0.83 4.34
CA TYR A 160 -9.29 0.93 3.54
C TYR A 160 -8.44 -0.32 3.64
N GLY A 161 -7.72 -0.64 2.57
CA GLY A 161 -6.79 -1.77 2.56
C GLY A 161 -5.71 -1.67 1.49
N VAL A 162 -4.69 -2.52 1.63
CA VAL A 162 -3.66 -2.79 0.62
C VAL A 162 -3.90 -4.19 0.08
N SER A 163 -3.80 -4.38 -1.23
CA SER A 163 -3.87 -5.71 -1.85
C SER A 163 -2.93 -5.83 -3.04
N TYR A 164 -2.66 -7.06 -3.47
CA TYR A 164 -2.21 -7.32 -4.84
C TYR A 164 -3.42 -7.38 -5.80
N VAL A 165 -3.21 -7.00 -7.07
CA VAL A 165 -4.19 -7.14 -8.15
C VAL A 165 -3.68 -8.10 -9.22
N GLN A 166 -4.44 -9.16 -9.46
CA GLN A 166 -4.16 -10.13 -10.53
C GLN A 166 -4.87 -9.78 -11.85
N LYS A 167 -5.88 -8.89 -11.80
CA LYS A 167 -6.78 -8.61 -12.93
C LYS A 167 -6.16 -7.74 -14.04
N ASP A 168 -5.04 -7.08 -13.79
CA ASP A 168 -4.35 -6.27 -14.80
C ASP A 168 -3.25 -7.11 -15.49
N PRO A 169 -3.26 -7.22 -16.83
CA PRO A 169 -2.32 -8.08 -17.57
C PRO A 169 -0.86 -7.60 -17.48
N GLN A 170 -0.61 -6.36 -17.08
CA GLN A 170 0.73 -5.83 -16.84
C GLN A 170 1.26 -6.16 -15.44
N CYS A 171 0.41 -6.70 -14.55
CA CYS A 171 0.75 -7.08 -13.19
C CYS A 171 1.19 -8.54 -13.10
N ARG A 172 2.47 -8.77 -13.37
CA ARG A 172 3.09 -10.10 -13.37
C ARG A 172 3.35 -10.65 -11.98
N ARG A 173 3.57 -9.77 -10.99
CA ARG A 173 3.91 -10.12 -9.61
C ARG A 173 3.36 -9.08 -8.64
N GLY A 174 3.17 -9.44 -7.37
CA GLY A 174 2.86 -8.47 -6.33
C GLY A 174 4.09 -7.86 -5.65
N ILE A 175 3.82 -7.05 -4.64
CA ILE A 175 4.84 -6.56 -3.70
C ILE A 175 5.19 -7.61 -2.65
N THR A 176 6.26 -7.36 -1.89
CA THR A 176 6.62 -8.19 -0.73
C THR A 176 5.77 -7.80 0.49
N PRO A 177 5.57 -8.71 1.48
CA PRO A 177 4.91 -8.36 2.73
C PRO A 177 5.59 -7.20 3.47
N SER A 178 6.92 -7.15 3.49
CA SER A 178 7.65 -6.02 4.08
C SER A 178 7.38 -4.69 3.35
N GLN A 179 7.18 -4.69 2.03
CA GLN A 179 6.78 -3.50 1.28
C GLN A 179 5.35 -3.07 1.62
N ALA A 180 4.41 -4.02 1.71
CA ALA A 180 3.04 -3.75 2.09
C ALA A 180 2.93 -3.17 3.51
N GLU A 181 3.70 -3.71 4.46
CA GLU A 181 3.81 -3.14 5.80
C GLU A 181 4.27 -1.67 5.78
N GLN A 182 5.30 -1.34 5.00
CA GLN A 182 5.78 0.04 4.88
C GLN A 182 4.72 0.97 4.29
N ILE A 183 3.95 0.49 3.31
CA ILE A 183 2.84 1.22 2.72
C ILE A 183 1.78 1.52 3.81
N LEU A 184 1.32 0.49 4.54
CA LEU A 184 0.34 0.61 5.62
C LEU A 184 0.80 1.58 6.73
N ARG A 185 2.06 1.50 7.13
CA ARG A 185 2.65 2.40 8.14
C ARG A 185 2.76 3.85 7.66
N SER A 186 2.75 4.07 6.35
CA SER A 186 2.94 5.39 5.74
C SER A 186 1.64 6.06 5.28
N LEU A 187 0.49 5.43 5.48
CA LEU A 187 -0.79 5.95 5.00
C LEU A 187 -1.04 7.37 5.52
N GLN A 188 -1.62 8.19 4.65
CA GLN A 188 -2.01 9.57 4.96
C GLN A 188 -3.26 9.95 4.17
N PHE A 189 -4.01 10.93 4.69
CA PHE A 189 -5.08 11.55 3.91
C PHE A 189 -4.53 12.31 2.70
N LEU A 190 -5.23 12.18 1.57
CA LEU A 190 -4.98 13.01 0.40
C LEU A 190 -5.36 14.46 0.74
N ARG A 191 -4.39 15.37 0.61
CA ARG A 191 -4.58 16.81 0.82
C ARG A 191 -5.21 17.46 -0.42
#